data_AF-A0A838LZE6-F1
#
_entry.id   AF-A0A838LZE6-F1
#
_cell.length_a   1.000
_cell.length_b   1.000
_cell.length_c   1.000
_cell.angle_alpha   90.00
_cell.angle_beta   90.00
_cell.angle_gamma   90.00
#
_symmetry.space_group_name_H-M   'P 1'
#
loop_
_entity.id
_entity.type
_entity.pdbx_description
1 polymer ?
#
loop_
_entity_poly.entity_id
_entity_poly.type
_entity_poly.pdbx_seq_one_letter_code
_entity_poly.pdbx_strand_id
1 'polypeptide(L)' 'MDNKITSLDKFRVPIGNQEIELQQFEFQGGGMPLLRLRIREGTRFTIFDIDPLTAGRWAEVMALWSKQQLEAAKEQL' A
#
# COMPACT_ATOMS: atom_id res chain seq x y z
N MET A 1 21.18 0.60 -17.44
CA MET A 1 20.73 -0.23 -16.30
C MET A 1 19.48 0.46 -15.80
N ASP A 2 18.38 -0.26 -15.63
CA ASP A 2 17.08 0.39 -15.39
C ASP A 2 16.74 0.43 -13.89
N ASN A 3 15.78 1.26 -13.52
CA ASN A 3 15.20 1.23 -12.18
C ASN A 3 14.65 -0.18 -11.90
N LYS A 4 14.77 -0.65 -10.65
CA LYS A 4 14.31 -2.00 -10.27
C LYS A 4 12.99 -1.90 -9.51
N ILE A 5 12.04 -2.74 -9.92
CA ILE A 5 10.74 -2.90 -9.27
C ILE A 5 10.66 -4.33 -8.72
N THR A 6 10.31 -4.46 -7.45
CA THR A 6 10.03 -5.76 -6.81
C THR A 6 8.61 -5.73 -6.27
N SER A 7 7.74 -6.63 -6.74
CA SER A 7 6.38 -6.74 -6.21
C SER A 7 6.43 -7.32 -4.79
N LEU A 8 5.68 -6.72 -3.87
CA LEU A 8 5.63 -7.12 -2.46
C LEU A 8 4.33 -7.86 -2.15
N ASP A 9 3.20 -7.31 -2.58
CA ASP A 9 1.88 -7.93 -2.42
C ASP A 9 0.88 -7.35 -3.43
N LYS A 10 -0.15 -8.14 -3.77
CA LYS A 10 -1.27 -7.72 -4.62
C LYS A 10 -2.58 -8.27 -4.09
N PHE A 11 -3.53 -7.38 -3.83
CA PHE A 11 -4.83 -7.74 -3.28
C PHE A 11 -5.96 -6.88 -3.87
N ARG A 12 -7.19 -7.34 -3.66
CA ARG A 12 -8.40 -6.66 -4.14
C ARG A 12 -9.20 -6.12 -2.96
N VAL A 13 -9.57 -4.85 -3.04
CA VAL A 13 -10.47 -4.23 -2.07
C VAL A 13 -11.92 -4.63 -2.43
N PRO A 14 -12.69 -5.23 -1.50
CA PRO A 14 -14.06 -5.67 -1.79
C PRO A 14 -14.98 -4.50 -2.16
N ILE A 15 -14.80 -3.35 -1.52
CA ILE A 15 -15.56 -2.13 -1.79
C ILE A 15 -14.88 -1.39 -2.94
N GLY A 16 -15.64 -1.10 -4.01
CA GLY A 16 -15.14 -0.33 -5.16
C GLY A 16 -14.34 -1.11 -6.20
N ASN A 17 -14.16 -2.42 -6.03
CA ASN A 17 -13.50 -3.29 -7.00
C ASN A 17 -12.08 -2.82 -7.41
N GLN A 18 -11.33 -2.28 -6.45
CA GLN A 18 -9.98 -1.76 -6.70
C GLN A 18 -8.96 -2.89 -6.53
N GLU A 19 -8.02 -2.99 -7.47
CA GLU A 19 -6.80 -3.81 -7.30
C GLU A 19 -5.69 -2.92 -6.77
N ILE A 20 -5.07 -3.35 -5.67
CA ILE A 20 -3.91 -2.68 -5.07
C ILE A 20 -2.70 -3.60 -5.24
N GLU A 21 -1.59 -3.03 -5.70
CA GLU A 21 -0.28 -3.67 -5.67
C GLU A 21 0.71 -2.78 -4.92
N LEU A 22 1.42 -3.37 -3.97
CA LEU A 22 2.53 -2.76 -3.26
C LEU A 22 3.85 -3.24 -3.90
N GLN A 23 4.75 -2.30 -4.17
CA GLN A 23 6.02 -2.59 -4.82
C GLN A 23 7.16 -1.85 -4.11
N GLN A 24 8.31 -2.50 -3.99
CA GLN A 24 9.56 -1.78 -3.74
C GLN A 24 10.09 -1.22 -5.06
N PHE A 25 10.39 0.08 -5.06
CA PHE A 25 10.98 0.79 -6.19
C PHE A 25 12.38 1.29 -5.82
N GLU A 26 13.37 0.87 -6.61
CA GLU A 26 14.78 1.20 -6.40
C GLU A 26 15.31 2.00 -7.60
N PHE A 27 15.86 3.19 -7.32
CA PHE A 27 16.47 4.04 -8.33
C PHE A 27 17.79 3.46 -8.82
N GLN A 28 18.04 3.56 -10.12
CA GLN A 28 19.30 3.11 -10.73
C GLN A 28 20.54 3.74 -10.08
N GLY A 29 20.51 5.05 -9.82
CA GLY A 29 21.66 5.81 -9.29
C GLY A 29 21.96 5.56 -7.81
N GLY A 30 21.28 4.60 -7.18
CA GLY A 30 21.18 4.50 -5.74
C GLY A 30 20.29 5.60 -5.17
N GLY A 31 20.12 5.57 -3.85
CA GLY A 31 19.20 6.45 -3.14
C GLY A 31 18.24 5.67 -2.26
N MET A 32 17.31 6.39 -1.66
CA MET A 32 16.32 5.79 -0.77
C MET A 32 15.33 4.94 -1.60
N PRO A 33 15.14 3.64 -1.27
CA PRO A 33 14.08 2.86 -1.88
C PRO A 33 12.73 3.44 -1.47
N LEU A 34 11.77 3.41 -2.39
CA LEU A 34 10.41 3.88 -2.15
C LEU A 34 9.45 2.70 -2.11
N LEU A 35 8.39 2.82 -1.31
CA LEU A 35 7.21 1.97 -1.43
C LEU A 35 6.30 2.61 -2.49
N ARG A 36 6.16 1.94 -3.63
CA ARG A 36 5.23 2.31 -4.69
C ARG A 36 3.89 1.61 -4.47
N LEU A 37 2.83 2.40 -4.43
CA LEU A 37 1.46 1.92 -4.40
C LEU A 37 0.85 2.08 -5.79
N ARG A 38 0.29 1.01 -6.33
CA ARG A 38 -0.45 1.01 -7.59
C ARG A 38 -1.89 0.62 -7.30
N ILE A 39 -2.81 1.55 -7.56
CA ILE A 39 -4.25 1.33 -7.38
C ILE A 39 -4.88 1.37 -8.76
N ARG A 40 -5.55 0.28 -9.14
CA ARG A 40 -6.31 0.17 -10.38
C ARG A 40 -7.80 0.12 -10.08
N GLU A 41 -8.56 0.98 -10.74
CA GLU A 41 -10.02 1.01 -10.70
C GLU A 41 -10.55 1.02 -12.14
N GLY A 42 -10.89 -0.17 -12.66
CA GLY A 42 -11.26 -0.33 -14.07
C GLY A 42 -10.11 0.04 -15.01
N THR A 43 -10.26 1.18 -15.69
CA THR A 43 -9.23 1.77 -16.59
C THR A 43 -8.42 2.88 -15.92
N ARG A 44 -8.82 3.35 -14.74
CA ARG A 44 -8.09 4.39 -13.99
C ARG A 44 -6.97 3.78 -13.17
N PHE A 45 -5.83 4.45 -13.16
CA PHE A 45 -4.67 4.07 -12.39
C PHE A 45 -4.21 5.25 -11.55
N THR A 46 -3.96 4.99 -10.27
CA THR A 46 -3.23 5.90 -9.39
C THR A 46 -1.93 5.21 -9.01
N ILE A 47 -0.82 5.89 -9.23
CA ILE A 47 0.50 5.44 -8.78
C ILE A 47 1.08 6.56 -7.94
N PHE A 48 1.53 6.23 -6.73
CA PHE A 48 2.27 7.17 -5.91
C PHE A 48 3.30 6.42 -5.07
N ASP A 49 4.36 7.12 -4.72
CA ASP A 49 5.49 6.59 -4.00
C ASP A 49 5.59 7.29 -2.65
N ILE A 50 5.90 6.53 -1.61
CA ILE A 50 6.17 7.05 -0.28
C ILE A 50 7.51 6.52 0.23
N ASP A 51 8.20 7.33 1.02
CA ASP A 51 9.45 6.96 1.66
C ASP A 51 9.22 5.98 2.84
N PRO A 52 10.28 5.30 3.33
CA PRO A 52 10.14 4.33 4.42
C PRO A 52 9.57 4.88 5.73
N LEU A 53 9.85 6.15 6.08
CA LEU A 53 9.32 6.76 7.31
C LEU A 53 7.81 6.99 7.18
N THR A 54 7.37 7.52 6.04
CA THR A 54 5.94 7.72 5.76
C THR A 54 5.20 6.37 5.69
N ALA A 55 5.79 5.35 5.06
CA ALA A 55 5.22 4.00 4.98
C ALA A 55 5.04 3.36 6.37
N GLY A 56 6.03 3.49 7.25
CA GLY A 56 5.94 2.99 8.63
C GLY A 56 4.79 3.65 9.39
N ARG A 57 4.67 4.98 9.30
CA ARG A 57 3.56 5.72 9.93
C ARG A 57 2.18 5.27 9.41
N TRP A 58 2.06 5.01 8.11
CA TRP A 58 0.82 4.49 7.54
C TRP A 58 0.45 3.12 8.10
N ALA A 59 1.42 2.19 8.13
CA ALA A 59 1.21 0.85 8.65
C ALA A 59 0.70 0.86 10.10
N GLU A 60 1.31 1.68 10.96
CA GLU A 60 0.89 1.84 12.36
C GLU A 60 -0.55 2.34 12.49
N VAL A 61 -0.89 3.43 11.77
CA VAL A 61 -2.23 4.03 11.83
C VAL A 61 -3.30 3.08 11.26
N MET A 62 -3.03 2.43 10.13
CA MET A 62 -3.96 1.49 9.51
C MET A 62 -4.21 0.27 10.40
N ALA A 63 -3.15 -0.30 11.01
CA ALA A 63 -3.27 -1.44 11.90
C ALA A 63 -4.07 -1.09 13.17
N LEU A 64 -3.79 0.08 13.77
CA LEU A 64 -4.53 0.56 14.93
C LEU A 64 -6.01 0.75 14.62
N TRP A 65 -6.34 1.40 13.51
CA TRP A 65 -7.72 1.61 13.08
C TRP A 65 -8.44 0.28 12.83
N SER A 66 -7.82 -0.65 12.10
CA SER A 66 -8.39 -1.98 11.81
C SER A 66 -8.73 -2.73 13.10
N LYS A 67 -7.80 -2.76 14.06
CA LYS A 67 -8.03 -3.39 15.37
C LYS A 67 -9.24 -2.77 16.09
N GLN A 68 -9.33 -1.44 16.14
CA GLN A 68 -10.43 -0.74 16.79
C GLN A 68 -11.80 -1.10 16.17
N GLN A 69 -11.89 -1.14 14.84
CA GLN A 69 -13.16 -1.46 14.15
C GLN A 69 -13.57 -2.92 14.37
N LEU A 70 -12.61 -3.85 14.37
CA LEU A 70 -12.90 -5.27 14.60
C LEU A 70 -13.33 -5.55 16.04
N GLU A 71 -12.75 -4.88 17.04
CA GLU A 71 -13.21 -5.01 18.43
C GLU A 71 -14.61 -4.41 18.61
N ALA A 72 -14.85 -3.20 18.08
CA ALA A 72 -16.17 -2.57 18.16
C ALA A 72 -17.28 -3.40 17.49
N ALA A 73 -16.96 -4.14 16.42
CA ALA A 73 -17.90 -5.03 15.75
C ALA A 73 -18.23 -6.29 16.59
N LYS A 74 -17.27 -6.80 17.38
CA LYS A 74 -17.48 -7.96 18.26
C LYS A 74 -18.39 -7.62 19.45
N GLU A 75 -18.30 -6.40 19.97
CA GLU A 75 -19.13 -5.93 21.10
C GLU A 75 -20.61 -5.71 20.72
N GLN A 76 -20.92 -5.70 19.41
CA GLN A 76 -22.28 -5.52 18.87
C GLN A 76 -22.98 -6.86 18.54
N LEU A 77 -22.29 -7.99 18.73
CA LEU A 77 -22.78 -9.36 18.50
C LEU A 77 -23.07 -10.05 19.84
#